data_AF-T1G0R9-F1
#
_entry.id   AF-T1G0R9-F1
#
_cell.length_a   1.000
_cell.length_b   1.000
_cell.length_c   1.000
_cell.angle_alpha   90.00
_cell.angle_beta   90.00
_cell.angle_gamma   90.00
#
_symmetry.space_group_name_H-M   'P 1'
#
loop_
_entity.id
_entity.type
_entity.pdbx_description
1 polymer ?
#
loop_
_entity_poly.entity_id
_entity_poly.type
_entity_poly.pdbx_seq_one_letter_code
_entity_poly.pdbx_strand_id
1 'polypeptide(L)'
;MKSINSDFTTNIKNEQWKLDFMFAIDIIEKLNELNNKLQGNGLFAHDIYYHVKLFQSKLALFSRQADENKRFEDFKNLEPLFTILTIPFCIKADEIPQDLQLELLDMQANCELKEKFKSGLLLEFYGSLSDVAFPNFKRFAAKMFSIFGSTYICEQ
;
A
#
# COMPACT_ATOMS: atom_id res chain seq x y z
N MET A 1 30.75 -1.99 -14.36
CA MET A 1 30.23 -2.62 -13.14
C MET A 1 30.80 -1.88 -11.94
N LYS A 2 29.96 -1.11 -11.22
CA LYS A 2 30.38 -0.53 -9.93
C LYS A 2 30.61 -1.69 -8.97
N SER A 3 31.76 -1.68 -8.31
CA SER A 3 32.14 -2.68 -7.30
C SER A 3 31.01 -2.85 -6.29
N ILE A 4 30.55 -4.10 -6.11
CA ILE A 4 29.66 -4.46 -5.01
C ILE A 4 30.40 -4.08 -3.73
N ASN A 5 29.78 -3.20 -2.93
CA ASN A 5 30.37 -2.61 -1.73
C ASN A 5 30.97 -3.69 -0.81
N SER A 6 32.17 -3.44 -0.26
CA SER A 6 32.91 -4.29 0.69
C SER A 6 32.04 -4.82 1.83
N ASP A 7 31.03 -4.04 2.22
CA ASP A 7 30.08 -4.40 3.27
C ASP A 7 29.18 -5.57 2.87
N PHE A 8 28.76 -5.67 1.60
CA PHE A 8 27.87 -6.74 1.12
C PHE A 8 28.59 -8.10 1.12
N THR A 9 29.82 -8.15 0.61
CA THR A 9 30.65 -9.37 0.59
C THR A 9 31.05 -9.84 1.98
N THR A 10 31.10 -8.93 2.96
CA THR A 10 31.33 -9.25 4.36
C THR A 10 30.05 -9.77 5.02
N ASN A 11 28.93 -9.10 4.78
CA ASN A 11 27.65 -9.42 5.40
C ASN A 11 27.01 -10.70 4.85
N ILE A 12 27.26 -11.09 3.59
CA ILE A 12 26.73 -12.34 3.02
C ILE A 12 27.29 -13.60 3.67
N LYS A 13 28.34 -13.49 4.51
CA LYS A 13 28.82 -14.61 5.33
C LYS A 13 28.01 -14.78 6.61
N ASN A 14 27.26 -13.77 7.02
CA ASN A 14 26.38 -13.81 8.19
C ASN A 14 25.04 -14.46 7.79
N GLU A 15 24.73 -15.61 8.37
CA GLU A 15 23.51 -16.36 8.08
C GLU A 15 22.23 -15.58 8.41
N GLN A 16 22.24 -14.78 9.49
CA GLN A 16 21.10 -13.92 9.81
C GLN A 16 20.90 -12.85 8.72
N TRP A 17 21.98 -12.21 8.30
CA TRP A 17 21.92 -11.17 7.26
C TRP A 17 21.45 -11.73 5.91
N LYS A 18 21.84 -12.97 5.57
CA LYS A 18 21.33 -13.67 4.37
C LYS A 18 19.82 -13.89 4.45
N LEU A 19 19.31 -14.37 5.58
CA LEU A 19 17.88 -14.57 5.78
C LEU A 19 17.13 -13.24 5.68
N ASP A 20 17.67 -12.17 6.27
CA ASP A 20 17.08 -10.83 6.16
C ASP A 20 17.07 -10.32 4.71
N PHE A 21 18.15 -10.58 3.97
CA PHE A 21 18.27 -10.17 2.57
C PHE A 21 17.30 -10.96 1.67
N MET A 22 17.21 -12.28 1.82
CA MET A 22 16.26 -13.12 1.07
C MET A 22 14.82 -12.70 1.35
N PHE A 23 14.47 -12.47 2.61
CA PHE A 23 13.14 -12.02 2.98
C PHE A 23 12.82 -10.61 2.45
N ALA A 24 13.79 -9.69 2.46
CA ALA A 24 13.63 -8.38 1.83
C ALA A 24 13.43 -8.49 0.31
N ILE A 25 14.17 -9.39 -0.36
CA ILE A 25 13.98 -9.69 -1.79
C ILE A 25 12.58 -10.26 -2.04
N ASP A 26 12.08 -11.17 -1.18
CA ASP A 26 10.72 -11.73 -1.30
C ASP A 26 9.63 -10.64 -1.16
N ILE A 27 9.80 -9.71 -0.21
CA ILE A 27 8.89 -8.56 -0.05
C ILE A 27 8.95 -7.65 -1.28
N ILE A 28 10.15 -7.31 -1.76
CA ILE A 28 10.35 -6.44 -2.93
C ILE A 28 9.72 -7.08 -4.17
N GLU A 29 9.89 -8.39 -4.36
CA GLU A 29 9.24 -9.12 -5.46
C GLU A 29 7.72 -9.02 -5.36
N LYS A 30 7.12 -9.12 -4.16
CA LYS A 30 5.67 -8.99 -3.98
C LYS A 30 5.16 -7.57 -4.08
N LEU A 31 5.95 -6.59 -3.69
CA LEU A 31 5.67 -5.17 -3.98
C LEU A 31 5.67 -4.94 -5.49
N ASN A 32 6.63 -5.50 -6.23
CA ASN A 32 6.67 -5.42 -7.68
C ASN A 32 5.51 -6.20 -8.32
N GLU A 33 5.12 -7.37 -7.81
CA GLU A 33 3.96 -8.12 -8.32
C GLU A 33 2.66 -7.31 -8.14
N LEU A 34 2.48 -6.68 -6.97
CA LEU A 34 1.35 -5.80 -6.72
C LEU A 34 1.42 -4.56 -7.61
N ASN A 35 2.58 -3.91 -7.71
CA ASN A 35 2.81 -2.74 -8.55
C ASN A 35 2.46 -3.03 -10.02
N ASN A 36 2.96 -4.12 -10.57
CA ASN A 36 2.64 -4.58 -11.93
C ASN A 36 1.14 -4.83 -12.11
N LYS A 37 0.47 -5.39 -11.10
CA LYS A 37 -0.98 -5.57 -11.12
C LYS A 37 -1.69 -4.23 -11.12
N LEU A 38 -1.33 -3.30 -10.22
CA LEU A 38 -1.94 -1.97 -10.07
C LEU A 38 -1.68 -1.03 -11.27
N GLN A 39 -0.60 -1.24 -12.02
CA GLN A 39 -0.27 -0.49 -13.23
C GLN A 39 -0.98 -1.02 -14.49
N GLY A 40 -1.73 -2.13 -14.39
CA GLY A 40 -2.51 -2.68 -15.50
C GLY A 40 -3.59 -1.69 -15.98
N ASN A 41 -3.72 -1.52 -17.29
CA ASN A 41 -4.77 -0.69 -17.88
C ASN A 41 -6.16 -1.28 -17.58
N GLY A 42 -7.09 -0.45 -17.10
CA GLY A 42 -8.51 -0.81 -16.94
C GLY A 42 -8.89 -1.47 -15.61
N LEU A 43 -8.10 -1.31 -14.55
CA LEU A 43 -8.41 -1.86 -13.22
C LEU A 43 -9.49 -1.07 -12.48
N PHE A 44 -10.66 -1.69 -12.28
CA PHE A 44 -11.71 -1.09 -11.49
C PHE A 44 -11.37 -1.12 -10.00
N ALA A 45 -11.97 -0.23 -9.20
CA ALA A 45 -11.70 -0.20 -7.76
C ALA A 45 -11.98 -1.53 -7.05
N HIS A 46 -12.93 -2.33 -7.54
CA HIS A 46 -13.19 -3.66 -6.99
C HIS A 46 -12.06 -4.67 -7.29
N ASP A 47 -11.42 -4.58 -8.46
CA ASP A 47 -10.24 -5.39 -8.81
C ASP A 47 -9.03 -4.97 -7.97
N ILE A 48 -8.87 -3.66 -7.76
CA ILE A 48 -7.81 -3.11 -6.91
C ILE A 48 -8.05 -3.52 -5.45
N TYR A 49 -9.29 -3.47 -4.96
CA TYR A 49 -9.66 -4.01 -3.65
C TYR A 49 -9.24 -5.47 -3.51
N TYR A 50 -9.50 -6.31 -4.52
CA TYR A 50 -9.09 -7.71 -4.49
C TYR A 50 -7.55 -7.86 -4.45
N HIS A 51 -6.82 -7.14 -5.29
CA HIS A 51 -5.35 -7.20 -5.33
C HIS A 51 -4.69 -6.70 -4.04
N VAL A 52 -5.18 -5.58 -3.49
CA VAL A 52 -4.70 -5.04 -2.23
C VAL A 52 -5.06 -5.97 -1.07
N LYS A 53 -6.27 -6.54 -1.03
CA LYS A 53 -6.66 -7.47 0.04
C LYS A 53 -5.84 -8.76 0.02
N LEU A 54 -5.54 -9.28 -1.18
CA LEU A 54 -4.62 -10.41 -1.34
C LEU A 54 -3.21 -10.05 -0.86
N PHE A 55 -2.76 -8.82 -1.16
CA PHE A 55 -1.47 -8.32 -0.70
C PHE A 55 -1.41 -8.12 0.81
N GLN A 56 -2.42 -7.51 1.43
CA GLN A 56 -2.55 -7.40 2.89
C GLN A 56 -2.50 -8.78 3.57
N SER A 57 -3.19 -9.77 3.00
CA SER A 57 -3.16 -11.15 3.52
C SER A 57 -1.75 -11.77 3.43
N LYS A 58 -1.03 -11.52 2.34
CA LYS A 58 0.38 -11.92 2.19
C LYS A 58 1.30 -11.15 3.14
N LEU A 59 1.12 -9.84 3.31
CA LEU A 59 1.89 -9.03 4.26
C LEU A 59 1.67 -9.48 5.70
N ALA A 60 0.45 -9.85 6.08
CA ALA A 60 0.16 -10.41 7.39
C ALA A 60 0.86 -11.76 7.58
N LEU A 61 0.93 -12.60 6.54
CA LEU A 61 1.69 -13.85 6.56
C LEU A 61 3.19 -13.60 6.71
N PHE A 62 3.76 -12.70 5.91
CA PHE A 62 5.17 -12.30 6.01
C PHE A 62 5.49 -11.65 7.35
N SER A 63 4.60 -10.83 7.90
CA SER A 63 4.75 -10.23 9.23
C SER A 63 4.77 -11.28 10.33
N ARG A 64 3.92 -12.32 10.22
CA ARG A 64 3.95 -13.47 11.14
C ARG A 64 5.24 -14.27 11.02
N GLN A 65 5.75 -14.46 9.80
CA GLN A 65 7.04 -15.11 9.56
C GLN A 65 8.23 -14.26 10.04
N ALA A 66 8.10 -12.94 9.97
CA ALA A 66 9.11 -11.98 10.41
C ALA A 66 9.04 -11.64 11.91
N ASP A 67 7.94 -11.94 12.59
CA ASP A 67 7.74 -11.71 14.02
C ASP A 67 8.66 -12.55 14.90
N GLU A 68 9.28 -13.59 14.35
CA GLU A 68 10.42 -14.25 14.99
C GLU A 68 11.65 -13.31 15.12
N ASN A 69 11.70 -12.19 14.39
CA ASN A 69 12.87 -11.31 14.28
C ASN A 69 12.63 -9.78 14.42
N LYS A 70 11.43 -9.29 14.78
CA LYS A 70 11.09 -7.86 15.05
C LYS A 70 11.43 -6.83 13.96
N ARG A 71 11.91 -7.24 12.79
CA ARG A 71 12.59 -6.36 11.82
C ARG A 71 11.68 -5.66 10.81
N PHE A 72 10.36 -5.89 10.87
CA PHE A 72 9.39 -5.38 9.90
C PHE A 72 8.12 -4.83 10.55
N GLU A 73 8.20 -4.33 11.79
CA GLU A 73 7.07 -3.63 12.44
C GLU A 73 6.50 -2.50 11.57
N ASP A 74 7.35 -1.80 10.82
CA ASP A 74 6.94 -0.71 9.94
C ASP A 74 5.95 -1.17 8.84
N PHE A 75 6.03 -2.43 8.38
CA PHE A 75 5.08 -2.99 7.42
C PHE A 75 3.73 -3.34 8.02
N LYS A 76 3.69 -3.68 9.32
CA LYS A 76 2.42 -3.87 10.04
C LYS A 76 1.62 -2.58 10.09
N ASN A 77 2.31 -1.44 10.11
CA ASN A 77 1.69 -0.12 10.13
C ASN A 77 1.11 0.30 8.75
N LEU A 78 1.44 -0.40 7.67
CA LEU A 78 0.91 -0.12 6.32
C LEU A 78 -0.44 -0.79 6.05
N GLU A 79 -0.69 -1.96 6.66
CA GLU A 79 -1.92 -2.74 6.42
C GLU A 79 -3.20 -1.93 6.69
N PRO A 80 -3.33 -1.21 7.82
CA PRO A 80 -4.52 -0.39 8.08
C PRO A 80 -4.69 0.75 7.07
N LEU A 81 -3.59 1.31 6.56
CA LEU A 81 -3.64 2.40 5.58
C LEU A 81 -4.17 1.91 4.22
N PHE A 82 -3.80 0.69 3.81
CA PHE A 82 -4.37 0.06 2.63
C PHE A 82 -5.87 -0.20 2.75
N THR A 83 -6.32 -0.54 3.96
CA THR A 83 -7.74 -0.74 4.25
C THR A 83 -8.51 0.56 4.06
N ILE A 84 -8.03 1.68 4.61
CA ILE A 84 -8.65 3.00 4.42
C ILE A 84 -8.74 3.36 2.93
N LEU A 85 -7.68 3.11 2.16
CA LEU A 85 -7.61 3.44 0.74
C LEU A 85 -8.58 2.62 -0.12
N THR A 86 -8.80 1.34 0.22
CA THR A 86 -9.52 0.39 -0.65
C THR A 86 -10.93 0.06 -0.21
N ILE A 87 -11.29 0.29 1.05
CA ILE A 87 -12.66 0.14 1.54
C ILE A 87 -13.18 1.37 2.32
N PRO A 88 -13.04 2.59 1.76
CA PRO A 88 -13.52 3.79 2.45
C PRO A 88 -15.04 3.77 2.68
N PHE A 89 -15.81 2.94 1.97
CA PHE A 89 -17.26 2.85 2.15
C PHE A 89 -17.74 1.78 3.15
N CYS A 90 -16.84 0.98 3.72
CA CYS A 90 -17.17 -0.12 4.62
C CYS A 90 -16.43 -0.08 5.96
N ILE A 91 -15.35 0.71 6.07
CA ILE A 91 -14.61 0.90 7.31
C ILE A 91 -15.36 1.83 8.27
N LYS A 92 -15.27 1.58 9.58
CA LYS A 92 -15.88 2.48 10.56
C LYS A 92 -14.97 3.67 10.83
N ALA A 93 -15.57 4.82 11.11
CA ALA A 93 -14.81 6.05 11.36
C ALA A 93 -13.92 5.95 12.61
N ASP A 94 -14.34 5.23 13.65
CA ASP A 94 -13.53 5.02 14.87
C ASP A 94 -12.32 4.09 14.68
N GLU A 95 -12.22 3.41 13.53
CA GLU A 95 -11.10 2.52 13.18
C GLU A 95 -9.97 3.22 12.41
N ILE A 96 -10.11 4.53 12.11
CA ILE A 96 -9.15 5.29 11.28
C ILE A 96 -8.60 6.55 12.01
N PRO A 97 -7.48 7.15 11.53
CA PRO A 97 -6.93 8.37 12.09
C PRO A 97 -7.95 9.51 12.22
N GLN A 98 -7.91 10.23 13.35
CA GLN A 98 -8.92 11.23 13.74
C GLN A 98 -9.10 12.35 12.69
N ASP A 99 -8.02 12.74 12.01
CA ASP A 99 -8.01 13.75 10.96
C ASP A 99 -8.76 13.33 9.69
N LEU A 100 -9.03 12.04 9.50
CA LEU A 100 -9.79 11.50 8.38
C LEU A 100 -11.27 11.24 8.72
N GLN A 101 -11.64 11.14 9.99
CA GLN A 101 -12.94 10.57 10.39
C GLN A 101 -14.15 11.35 9.85
N LEU A 102 -14.11 12.69 9.91
CA LEU A 102 -15.22 13.51 9.42
C LEU A 102 -15.35 13.44 7.89
N GLU A 103 -14.24 13.55 7.18
CA GLU A 103 -14.22 13.43 5.72
C GLU A 103 -14.67 12.03 5.26
N LEU A 104 -14.34 10.98 6.02
CA LEU A 104 -14.82 9.62 5.76
C LEU A 104 -16.34 9.55 5.86
N LEU A 105 -16.94 10.13 6.90
CA LEU A 105 -18.40 10.12 7.09
C LEU A 105 -19.10 10.88 5.96
N ASP A 106 -18.58 12.04 5.58
CA ASP A 106 -19.11 12.83 4.46
C ASP A 106 -18.96 12.08 3.13
N MET A 107 -17.85 11.39 2.93
CA MET A 107 -17.62 10.55 1.75
C MET A 107 -18.61 9.38 1.71
N GLN A 108 -18.81 8.68 2.84
CA GLN A 108 -19.70 7.53 2.97
C GLN A 108 -21.17 7.89 2.77
N ALA A 109 -21.57 9.10 3.17
CA ALA A 109 -22.92 9.63 2.95
C ALA A 109 -23.18 10.02 1.48
N ASN A 110 -22.15 10.15 0.66
CA ASN A 110 -22.27 10.58 -0.73
C ASN A 110 -22.45 9.39 -1.68
N CYS A 111 -23.69 9.20 -2.15
CA CYS A 111 -24.04 8.13 -3.09
C CYS A 111 -23.29 8.23 -4.44
N GLU A 112 -23.03 9.45 -4.93
CA GLU A 112 -22.32 9.65 -6.20
C GLU A 112 -20.85 9.24 -6.08
N LEU A 113 -20.19 9.61 -4.98
CA LEU A 113 -18.83 9.17 -4.69
C LEU A 113 -18.77 7.65 -4.53
N LYS A 114 -19.80 7.03 -3.93
CA LYS A 114 -19.87 5.57 -3.81
C LYS A 114 -19.94 4.86 -5.16
N GLU A 115 -20.77 5.35 -6.07
CA GLU A 115 -20.87 4.78 -7.42
C GLU A 115 -19.60 5.06 -8.22
N LYS A 116 -19.05 6.27 -8.14
CA LYS A 116 -17.79 6.64 -8.80
C LYS A 116 -16.62 5.79 -8.31
N PHE A 117 -16.58 5.48 -7.01
CA PHE A 117 -15.59 4.56 -6.45
C PHE A 117 -15.73 3.18 -7.09
N LYS A 118 -16.94 2.61 -7.18
CA LYS A 118 -17.14 1.27 -7.76
C LYS A 118 -16.78 1.19 -9.25
N SER A 119 -17.08 2.24 -10.02
CA SER A 119 -16.98 2.23 -11.48
C SER A 119 -15.70 2.85 -12.04
N GLY A 120 -14.91 3.56 -11.23
CA GLY A 120 -13.72 4.29 -11.65
C GLY A 120 -12.40 3.63 -11.24
N LEU A 121 -11.29 4.10 -11.84
CA LEU A 121 -9.95 3.77 -11.36
C LEU A 121 -9.72 4.41 -9.99
N LEU A 122 -9.01 3.71 -9.10
CA LEU A 122 -8.76 4.20 -7.74
C LEU A 122 -8.02 5.56 -7.73
N LEU A 123 -7.03 5.71 -8.61
CA LEU A 123 -6.27 6.96 -8.75
C LEU A 123 -7.15 8.12 -9.24
N GLU A 124 -8.04 7.85 -10.19
CA GLU A 124 -8.99 8.84 -10.72
C GLU A 124 -10.04 9.23 -9.68
N PHE A 125 -10.54 8.26 -8.92
CA PHE A 125 -11.47 8.52 -7.82
C PHE A 125 -10.88 9.52 -6.83
N TYR A 126 -9.72 9.20 -6.24
CA TYR A 126 -9.07 10.08 -5.26
C TYR A 126 -8.59 11.40 -5.87
N GLY A 127 -8.13 11.38 -7.12
CA GLY A 127 -7.78 12.60 -7.86
C GLY A 127 -8.97 13.54 -8.08
N SER A 128 -10.18 12.98 -8.16
CA SER A 128 -11.40 13.75 -8.40
C SER A 128 -12.11 14.29 -7.16
N LEU A 129 -11.64 13.95 -5.95
CA LEU A 129 -12.21 14.48 -4.72
C LEU A 129 -12.04 16.00 -4.66
N SER A 130 -12.97 16.71 -4.01
CA SER A 130 -12.85 18.15 -3.81
C SER A 130 -11.68 18.48 -2.89
N ASP A 131 -10.82 19.42 -3.30
CA ASP A 131 -9.72 19.93 -2.46
C ASP A 131 -10.20 20.70 -1.23
N VAL A 132 -11.46 21.13 -1.23
CA VAL A 132 -12.07 21.85 -0.12
C VAL A 132 -12.80 20.89 0.83
N ALA A 133 -13.51 19.90 0.28
CA ALA A 133 -14.34 18.99 1.09
C ALA A 133 -13.57 17.77 1.61
N PHE A 134 -12.56 17.30 0.88
CA PHE A 134 -11.78 16.10 1.24
C PHE A 134 -10.25 16.31 1.20
N PRO A 135 -9.71 17.42 1.76
CA PRO A 135 -8.28 17.72 1.69
C PRO A 135 -7.40 16.66 2.35
N ASN A 136 -7.83 16.07 3.46
CA ASN A 136 -7.02 15.09 4.19
C ASN A 136 -7.02 13.74 3.48
N PHE A 137 -8.16 13.27 2.95
CA PHE A 137 -8.23 12.05 2.14
C PHE A 137 -7.42 12.14 0.86
N LYS A 138 -7.44 13.30 0.18
CA LYS A 138 -6.60 13.52 -1.00
C LYS A 138 -5.11 13.42 -0.68
N ARG A 139 -4.68 14.09 0.40
CA ARG A 139 -3.29 14.05 0.86
C ARG A 139 -2.87 12.65 1.30
N PHE A 140 -3.75 11.96 2.02
CA PHE A 140 -3.56 10.58 2.45
C PHE A 140 -3.35 9.65 1.25
N ALA A 141 -4.26 9.68 0.27
CA ALA A 141 -4.17 8.87 -0.94
C ALA A 141 -2.89 9.17 -1.73
N ALA A 142 -2.53 10.45 -1.89
CA ALA A 142 -1.28 10.85 -2.54
C ALA A 142 -0.03 10.26 -1.85
N LYS A 143 0.01 10.30 -0.52
CA LYS A 143 1.10 9.66 0.25
C LYS A 143 1.13 8.15 -0.01
N MET A 144 -0.01 7.47 0.03
CA MET A 144 -0.07 6.03 -0.23
C MET A 144 0.36 5.67 -1.65
N PHE A 145 -0.08 6.42 -2.67
CA PHE A 145 0.35 6.18 -4.05
C PHE A 145 1.84 6.46 -4.26
N SER A 146 2.44 7.40 -3.53
CA SER A 146 3.87 7.70 -3.64
C SER A 146 4.79 6.54 -3.23
N ILE A 147 4.32 5.63 -2.36
CA ILE A 147 5.05 4.42 -1.94
C ILE A 147 5.27 3.49 -3.15
N PHE A 148 4.34 3.47 -4.10
CA PHE A 148 4.43 2.71 -5.35
C PHE A 148 5.13 3.47 -6.47
N GLY A 149 5.30 4.79 -6.35
CA GLY A 149 6.02 5.59 -7.34
C GLY A 149 7.52 5.29 -7.36
N SER A 150 8.12 4.94 -6.21
CA SER A 150 9.55 4.66 -6.12
C SER A 150 9.98 3.33 -6.73
N THR A 151 9.06 2.38 -6.98
CA THR A 151 9.37 1.14 -7.70
C THR A 151 9.49 1.37 -9.22
N TYR A 152 8.89 2.42 -9.76
CA TYR A 152 8.95 2.79 -11.18
C TYR A 152 10.37 3.16 -11.65
N ILE A 153 11.20 3.71 -10.76
CA ILE A 153 12.60 4.06 -11.07
C ILE A 153 13.50 2.81 -11.15
N CYS A 154 13.11 1.73 -10.47
CA CYS A 154 13.87 0.47 -10.46
C CYS A 154 13.51 -0.46 -11.62
N GLU A 155 12.44 -0.17 -12.36
CA GLU A 155 11.91 -1.00 -13.45
C GLU A 155 12.19 -0.40 -14.85
N GLN A 156 12.88 0.76 -14.95
CA GLN A 156 13.44 1.33 -16.19
C GLN A 156 14.90 0.91 -16.40
#